data_AF-A0A9E7KQ68-F1
#
_entry.id   AF-A0A9E7KQ68-F1
#
_cell.length_a   1.000
_cell.length_b   1.000
_cell.length_c   1.000
_cell.angle_alpha   90.00
_cell.angle_beta   90.00
_cell.angle_gamma   90.00
#
_symmetry.space_group_name_H-M   'P 1'
#
loop_
_entity.id
_entity.type
_entity.pdbx_description
1 polymer ?
#
loop_
_entity_poly.entity_id
_entity_poly.type
_entity_poly.pdbx_seq_one_letter_code
_entity_poly.pdbx_strand_id
1 'polypeptide(L)'
;MMSFQWTAAKFFWFYFISLFSFLYFTYYGMMTVSLSPNHQVAAIFASTFYSVFNLFSGFFIPKPRIPKWWVWYYWICPLQWTVYGLIVTQYGDLEEQISVPGSKDLVRTKDYVKDHFGYHTDFMPVVAIVLVGFAVFFAFMFAYCIRKLNFQQR
;
A
#
# COMPACT_ATOMS: atom_id res chain seq x y z
N MET A 1 7.35 20.58 -6.98
CA MET A 1 7.84 19.50 -6.09
C MET A 1 6.90 19.45 -4.89
N MET A 2 6.42 18.27 -4.48
CA MET A 2 5.39 18.15 -3.43
C MET A 2 5.81 18.94 -2.18
N SER A 3 4.99 19.90 -1.74
CA SER A 3 5.27 20.82 -0.64
C SER A 3 5.12 20.13 0.73
N PHE A 4 5.86 19.04 0.94
CA PHE A 4 5.87 18.31 2.22
C PHE A 4 6.65 19.08 3.28
N GLN A 5 6.27 18.88 4.54
CA GLN A 5 6.95 19.48 5.70
C GLN A 5 8.41 19.03 5.74
N TRP A 6 9.34 19.97 5.91
CA TRP A 6 10.80 19.75 5.90
C TRP A 6 11.33 19.14 7.21
N THR A 7 10.70 18.06 7.68
CA THR A 7 11.13 17.34 8.89
C THR A 7 11.88 16.07 8.51
N ALA A 8 13.10 15.88 9.04
CA ALA A 8 13.93 14.70 8.75
C ALA A 8 13.21 13.37 9.06
N ALA A 9 12.44 13.31 10.15
CA ALA A 9 11.65 12.13 10.49
C ALA A 9 10.62 11.75 9.41
N LYS A 10 9.89 12.74 8.87
CA LYS A 10 8.92 12.53 7.78
C LYS A 10 9.59 12.07 6.50
N PHE A 11 10.78 12.61 6.20
CA PHE A 11 11.59 12.17 5.07
C PHE A 11 12.02 10.70 5.21
N PHE A 12 12.56 10.30 6.37
CA PHE A 12 12.97 8.90 6.57
C PHE A 12 11.80 7.93 6.52
N TRP A 13 10.64 8.29 7.08
CA TRP A 13 9.43 7.50 6.95
C TRP A 13 8.94 7.38 5.51
N PHE A 14 8.91 8.49 4.77
CA PHE A 14 8.56 8.49 3.36
C PHE A 14 9.51 7.62 2.53
N TYR A 15 10.82 7.76 2.77
CA TYR A 15 11.85 6.96 2.12
C TYR A 15 11.68 5.47 2.44
N PHE A 16 11.49 5.11 3.71
CA PHE A 16 11.27 3.74 4.15
C PHE A 16 10.05 3.12 3.47
N ILE A 17 8.89 3.79 3.52
CA ILE A 17 7.66 3.27 2.92
C ILE A 17 7.80 3.14 1.41
N SER A 18 8.40 4.14 0.75
CA SER A 18 8.62 4.11 -0.69
C SER A 18 9.58 3.00 -1.11
N LEU A 19 10.69 2.83 -0.37
CA LEU A 19 11.68 1.78 -0.61
C LEU A 19 11.04 0.39 -0.51
N PHE A 20 10.35 0.10 0.60
CA PHE A 20 9.69 -1.19 0.77
C PHE A 20 8.54 -1.38 -0.22
N SER A 21 7.87 -0.30 -0.63
CA SER A 21 6.84 -0.35 -1.67
C SER A 21 7.41 -0.81 -3.01
N PHE A 22 8.44 -0.14 -3.49
CA PHE A 22 9.13 -0.56 -4.72
C PHE A 22 9.70 -1.98 -4.60
N LEU A 23 10.25 -2.33 -3.44
CA LEU A 23 10.84 -3.64 -3.20
C LEU A 23 9.80 -4.76 -3.32
N TYR A 24 8.67 -4.65 -2.61
CA TYR A 24 7.63 -5.69 -2.67
C TYR A 24 7.00 -5.76 -4.07
N PHE A 25 6.81 -4.62 -4.76
CA PHE A 25 6.28 -4.63 -6.14
C PHE A 25 7.23 -5.32 -7.11
N THR A 26 8.54 -5.10 -6.95
CA THR A 26 9.54 -5.77 -7.77
C THR A 26 9.51 -7.27 -7.53
N TYR A 27 9.49 -7.73 -6.27
CA TYR A 27 9.38 -9.15 -5.95
C TYR A 27 8.06 -9.77 -6.39
N TYR A 28 6.96 -9.03 -6.32
CA TYR A 28 5.67 -9.46 -6.85
C TYR A 28 5.73 -9.69 -8.37
N GLY A 29 6.36 -8.79 -9.12
CA GLY A 29 6.58 -8.94 -10.56
C GLY A 29 7.45 -10.18 -10.87
N MET A 30 8.58 -10.32 -10.17
CA MET A 30 9.46 -11.49 -10.32
C MET A 30 8.74 -12.81 -10.01
N MET A 31 7.96 -12.86 -8.92
CA MET A 31 7.12 -14.00 -8.54
C MET A 31 6.14 -14.35 -9.66
N THR A 32 5.44 -13.35 -10.21
CA THR A 32 4.42 -13.57 -11.24
C THR A 32 5.01 -14.15 -12.52
N VAL A 33 6.19 -13.67 -12.94
CA VAL A 33 6.92 -14.22 -14.09
C VAL A 33 7.33 -15.66 -13.82
N SER A 34 7.89 -15.95 -12.64
CA SER A 34 8.33 -17.30 -12.28
C SER A 34 7.21 -18.34 -12.15
N LEU A 35 5.99 -17.89 -11.83
CA LEU A 35 4.81 -18.75 -11.70
C LEU A 35 4.19 -19.09 -13.07
N SER A 36 4.39 -18.21 -14.05
CA SER A 36 3.74 -18.30 -15.36
C SER A 36 4.60 -19.08 -16.37
N PRO A 37 3.98 -19.87 -17.27
CA PRO A 37 4.70 -20.58 -18.33
C PRO A 37 5.10 -19.66 -19.50
N ASN A 38 4.47 -18.48 -19.64
CA ASN A 38 4.74 -17.53 -20.73
C ASN A 38 4.51 -16.08 -20.27
N HIS A 39 5.28 -15.14 -20.83
CA HIS A 39 5.25 -13.72 -20.51
C HIS A 39 3.87 -13.07 -20.69
N GLN A 40 3.08 -13.49 -21.68
CA GLN A 40 1.72 -12.98 -21.89
C GLN A 40 0.80 -13.31 -20.72
N VAL A 41 0.87 -14.55 -20.21
CA VAL A 41 0.08 -14.98 -19.04
C VAL A 41 0.55 -14.22 -17.80
N ALA A 42 1.86 -14.05 -17.63
CA ALA A 42 2.43 -13.26 -16.53
C ALA A 42 1.84 -11.83 -16.50
N ALA A 43 1.80 -11.17 -17.66
CA ALA A 43 1.33 -9.80 -17.79
C ALA A 43 -0.18 -9.66 -17.47
N ILE A 44 -1.00 -10.61 -17.94
CA ILE A 44 -2.44 -10.64 -17.63
C ILE A 44 -2.67 -10.82 -16.12
N PHE A 45 -1.93 -11.74 -15.50
CA PHE A 45 -2.01 -11.96 -14.05
C PHE A 45 -1.59 -10.71 -13.28
N ALA A 46 -0.41 -10.15 -13.56
CA ALA A 46 0.10 -8.98 -12.86
C ALA A 46 -0.85 -7.78 -12.97
N SER A 47 -1.35 -7.49 -14.17
CA SER A 47 -2.27 -6.36 -14.41
C SER A 47 -3.59 -6.53 -13.67
N THR A 48 -4.20 -7.73 -13.72
CA THR A 48 -5.47 -7.99 -13.05
C THR A 48 -5.36 -7.78 -11.54
N PHE A 49 -4.37 -8.38 -10.90
CA PHE A 49 -4.16 -8.24 -9.46
C PHE A 49 -3.76 -6.81 -9.06
N TYR A 50 -2.96 -6.13 -9.89
CA TYR A 50 -2.63 -4.72 -9.66
C TYR A 50 -3.88 -3.83 -9.66
N SER A 51 -4.80 -4.05 -10.59
CA SER A 51 -6.09 -3.32 -10.62
C SER A 51 -6.91 -3.56 -9.36
N VAL A 52 -6.98 -4.80 -8.87
CA VAL A 52 -7.72 -5.10 -7.63
C VAL A 52 -7.04 -4.46 -6.41
N PHE A 53 -5.70 -4.52 -6.31
CA PHE A 53 -4.96 -3.83 -5.25
C PHE A 53 -5.21 -2.32 -5.27
N ASN A 54 -5.30 -1.71 -6.45
CA ASN A 54 -5.56 -0.29 -6.59
C ASN A 54 -6.96 0.10 -6.09
N LEU A 55 -7.98 -0.69 -6.45
CA LEU A 55 -9.37 -0.45 -6.07
C LEU A 55 -9.58 -0.49 -4.54
N PHE A 56 -8.93 -1.45 -3.87
CA PHE A 56 -9.03 -1.65 -2.42
C PHE A 56 -7.88 -1.06 -1.61
N SER A 57 -7.08 -0.17 -2.22
CA SER A 57 -5.98 0.55 -1.57
C SER A 57 -6.41 1.61 -0.54
N GLY A 58 -7.71 1.68 -0.24
CA GLY A 58 -8.29 2.63 0.74
C GLY A 58 -8.36 4.08 0.26
N PHE A 59 -7.76 4.38 -0.90
CA PHE A 59 -7.80 5.71 -1.51
C PHE A 59 -9.11 5.96 -2.26
N PHE A 60 -9.51 5.05 -3.17
CA PHE A 60 -10.76 5.17 -3.93
C PHE A 60 -12.00 4.85 -3.08
N ILE A 61 -11.90 3.78 -2.29
CA ILE A 61 -12.95 3.34 -1.37
C ILE A 61 -12.39 3.41 0.04
N PRO A 62 -12.74 4.45 0.82
CA PRO A 62 -12.27 4.57 2.19
C PRO A 62 -12.72 3.37 3.03
N LYS A 63 -11.87 2.93 3.97
CA LYS A 63 -12.13 1.78 4.85
C LYS A 63 -13.54 1.79 5.48
N PRO A 64 -14.09 2.91 5.98
CA PRO A 64 -15.42 2.91 6.61
C PRO A 64 -16.57 2.60 5.64
N ARG A 65 -16.36 2.79 4.33
CA ARG A 65 -17.36 2.54 3.29
C ARG A 65 -17.28 1.13 2.69
N ILE A 66 -16.26 0.35 3.05
CA ILE A 66 -16.11 -1.04 2.58
C ILE A 66 -17.13 -1.93 3.31
N PRO A 67 -17.93 -2.75 2.61
CA PRO A 67 -18.84 -3.70 3.23
C PRO A 67 -18.11 -4.60 4.22
N LYS A 68 -18.68 -4.86 5.40
CA LYS A 68 -18.02 -5.63 6.49
C LYS A 68 -17.45 -6.98 6.03
N TRP A 69 -18.11 -7.65 5.08
CA TRP A 69 -17.64 -8.92 4.51
C TRP A 69 -16.41 -8.78 3.59
N TRP A 70 -16.12 -7.60 3.01
CA TRP A 70 -14.95 -7.38 2.13
C TRP A 70 -13.74 -6.76 2.86
N VAL A 71 -13.89 -6.41 4.13
CA VAL A 71 -12.84 -5.75 4.92
C VAL A 71 -11.57 -6.61 5.05
N TRP A 72 -11.67 -7.95 4.98
CA TRP A 72 -10.48 -8.81 5.02
C TRP A 72 -9.52 -8.54 3.85
N TYR A 73 -10.05 -8.25 2.65
CA TYR A 73 -9.22 -8.01 1.47
C TYR A 73 -8.41 -6.71 1.62
N TYR A 74 -9.02 -5.69 2.23
CA TYR A 74 -8.35 -4.44 2.57
C TYR A 74 -7.11 -4.68 3.47
N TRP A 75 -7.17 -5.63 4.41
CA TRP A 75 -6.02 -5.94 5.28
C TRP A 75 -4.91 -6.75 4.60
N ILE A 76 -5.26 -7.58 3.59
CA ILE A 76 -4.29 -8.38 2.83
C ILE A 76 -3.63 -7.57 1.70
N CYS A 77 -4.24 -6.47 1.27
CA CYS A 77 -3.71 -5.64 0.19
C CYS A 77 -2.43 -4.89 0.64
N PRO A 78 -1.26 -5.13 0.01
CA PRO A 78 -0.01 -4.43 0.38
C PRO A 78 -0.07 -2.92 0.06
N LEU A 79 -0.83 -2.56 -0.98
CA LEU A 79 -1.03 -1.19 -1.44
C LEU A 79 -1.75 -0.34 -0.38
N GLN A 80 -2.69 -0.95 0.35
CA GLN A 80 -3.39 -0.29 1.46
C GLN A 80 -2.40 0.19 2.53
N TRP A 81 -1.47 -0.67 2.95
CA TRP A 81 -0.49 -0.33 3.98
C TRP A 81 0.46 0.78 3.54
N THR A 82 0.78 0.82 2.25
CA THR A 82 1.60 1.88 1.65
C THR A 82 0.86 3.23 1.72
N VAL A 83 -0.39 3.27 1.24
CA VAL A 83 -1.23 4.47 1.24
C VAL A 83 -1.49 4.95 2.67
N TYR A 84 -1.82 4.03 3.57
CA TYR A 84 -2.01 4.32 4.98
C TYR A 84 -0.77 4.98 5.59
N GLY A 85 0.41 4.37 5.41
CA GLY A 85 1.66 4.89 5.96
C GLY A 85 2.02 6.27 5.41
N LEU A 86 1.89 6.48 4.10
CA LEU A 86 2.18 7.77 3.48
C LEU A 86 1.22 8.87 3.96
N ILE A 87 -0.08 8.59 4.05
CA ILE A 87 -1.07 9.59 4.49
C ILE A 87 -0.87 9.93 5.97
N VAL A 88 -0.68 8.92 6.83
CA VAL A 88 -0.50 9.15 8.27
C VAL A 88 0.78 9.91 8.58
N THR A 89 1.89 9.61 7.90
CA THR A 89 3.17 10.28 8.15
C THR A 89 3.22 11.72 7.67
N GLN A 90 2.50 12.04 6.59
CA GLN A 90 2.52 13.39 6.02
C GLN A 90 1.44 14.29 6.60
N TYR A 91 0.24 13.73 6.84
CA TYR A 91 -0.95 14.50 7.19
C TYR A 91 -1.54 14.18 8.57
N GLY A 92 -1.10 13.11 9.24
CA GLY A 92 -1.67 12.66 10.52
C GLY A 92 -1.38 13.58 11.71
N ASP A 93 -0.41 14.48 11.59
CA ASP A 93 0.01 15.46 12.59
C ASP A 93 -0.31 16.92 12.18
N LEU A 94 -0.92 17.13 11.01
CA LEU A 94 -1.26 18.47 10.53
C LEU A 94 -2.61 18.92 11.13
N GLU A 95 -2.55 20.01 11.89
CA GLU A 95 -3.74 20.69 12.44
C GLU A 95 -4.29 21.78 11.52
N GLU A 96 -3.67 21.95 10.36
CA GLU A 96 -4.08 22.94 9.36
C GLU A 96 -5.52 22.68 8.90
N GLN A 97 -6.27 23.77 8.81
CA GLN A 97 -7.69 23.75 8.46
C GLN A 97 -7.84 23.72 6.94
N ILE A 98 -8.52 22.70 6.44
CA ILE A 98 -8.77 22.53 5.00
C ILE A 98 -10.24 22.78 4.68
N SER A 99 -10.50 23.47 3.55
CA SER A 99 -11.83 23.59 2.98
C SER A 99 -12.12 22.34 2.15
N VAL A 100 -13.00 21.48 2.67
CA VAL A 100 -13.42 20.27 1.95
C VAL A 100 -14.59 20.63 1.03
N PRO A 101 -14.51 20.37 -0.29
CA PRO A 101 -15.63 20.59 -1.19
C PRO A 101 -16.87 19.82 -0.73
N GLY A 102 -17.92 20.55 -0.33
CA GLY A 102 -19.16 19.97 0.20
C GLY A 102 -19.37 20.10 1.71
N SER A 103 -18.37 20.54 2.48
CA SER A 103 -18.53 20.98 3.88
C SER A 103 -18.48 22.49 3.98
N LYS A 104 -19.38 23.08 4.78
CA LYS A 104 -19.38 24.53 5.07
C LYS A 104 -18.34 24.92 6.12
N ASP A 105 -17.86 23.94 6.89
CA ASP A 105 -16.92 24.15 7.99
C ASP A 105 -15.50 23.76 7.61
N LEU A 106 -14.54 24.53 8.14
CA LEU A 106 -13.11 24.23 8.06
C LEU A 106 -12.80 23.04 8.97
N VAL A 107 -12.37 21.91 8.37
CA VAL A 107 -12.05 20.69 9.11
C VAL A 107 -10.54 20.62 9.30
N ARG A 108 -10.08 20.22 10.49
CA ARG A 108 -8.66 19.95 10.72
C ARG A 108 -8.24 18.75 9.88
N THR A 109 -7.08 18.85 9.23
CA THR A 109 -6.56 17.78 8.35
C THR A 109 -6.47 16.43 9.07
N LYS A 110 -6.02 16.43 10.34
CA LYS A 110 -5.98 15.24 11.20
C LYS A 110 -7.35 14.58 11.40
N ASP A 111 -8.40 15.37 11.63
CA ASP A 111 -9.75 14.85 11.85
C ASP A 111 -10.33 14.30 10.54
N TYR A 112 -10.04 14.95 9.42
CA TYR A 112 -10.41 14.44 8.09
C TYR A 112 -9.74 13.09 7.78
N VAL A 113 -8.44 12.95 8.04
CA VAL A 113 -7.71 11.68 7.86
C VAL A 113 -8.29 10.56 8.74
N LYS A 114 -8.71 10.89 9.96
CA LYS A 114 -9.29 9.92 10.88
C LYS A 114 -10.73 9.54 10.50
N ASP A 115 -11.60 10.51 10.27
CA ASP A 115 -13.03 10.27 10.07
C ASP A 115 -13.35 9.80 8.65
N HIS A 116 -12.65 10.31 7.64
CA HIS A 116 -12.88 9.92 6.25
C HIS A 116 -12.19 8.59 5.92
N PHE A 117 -10.89 8.48 6.22
CA PHE A 117 -10.10 7.30 5.85
C PHE A 117 -10.03 6.23 6.95
N GLY A 118 -10.34 6.56 8.20
CA GLY A 118 -10.22 5.62 9.33
C GLY A 118 -8.77 5.40 9.77
N TYR A 119 -7.86 6.32 9.43
CA TYR A 119 -6.44 6.17 9.68
C TYR A 119 -6.05 6.73 11.05
N HIS A 120 -5.28 5.92 11.79
CA HIS A 120 -4.84 6.17 13.16
C HIS A 120 -3.32 6.18 13.22
N THR A 121 -2.76 7.20 13.86
CA THR A 121 -1.30 7.37 13.98
C THR A 121 -0.63 6.26 14.80
N ASP A 122 -1.35 5.65 15.74
CA ASP A 122 -0.85 4.60 16.63
C ASP A 122 -0.46 3.30 15.89
N PHE A 123 -1.01 3.07 14.69
CA PHE A 123 -0.74 1.88 13.90
C PHE A 123 0.55 1.97 13.07
N MET A 124 1.30 3.07 13.14
CA MET A 124 2.49 3.28 12.32
C MET A 124 3.57 2.18 12.46
N PRO A 125 3.89 1.66 13.67
CA PRO A 125 4.83 0.54 13.79
C PRO A 125 4.33 -0.74 13.13
N VAL A 126 3.02 -0.99 13.16
CA VAL A 126 2.40 -2.15 12.51
C VAL A 126 2.53 -2.05 11.00
N VAL A 127 2.30 -0.86 10.43
CA VAL A 127 2.49 -0.60 8.99
C VAL A 127 3.91 -0.93 8.56
N ALA A 128 4.91 -0.52 9.35
CA ALA A 128 6.31 -0.79 9.05
C ALA A 128 6.62 -2.29 9.01
N ILE A 129 6.18 -3.03 10.03
CA ILE A 129 6.38 -4.49 10.11
C ILE A 129 5.68 -5.21 8.95
N VAL A 130 4.45 -4.79 8.62
CA VAL A 130 3.66 -5.43 7.55
C VAL A 130 4.30 -5.19 6.17
N LEU A 131 4.82 -3.99 5.89
CA LEU A 131 5.51 -3.70 4.62
C LEU A 131 6.77 -4.56 4.45
N VAL A 132 7.57 -4.70 5.51
CA VAL A 132 8.73 -5.61 5.50
C VAL A 132 8.28 -7.05 5.31
N GLY A 133 7.22 -7.46 6.01
CA GLY A 133 6.63 -8.79 5.91
C GLY A 133 6.20 -9.14 4.49
N PHE A 134 5.54 -8.23 3.78
CA PHE A 134 5.16 -8.43 2.38
C PHE A 134 6.37 -8.56 1.46
N ALA A 135 7.40 -7.73 1.63
CA ALA A 135 8.62 -7.83 0.83
C ALA A 135 9.30 -9.20 1.02
N VAL A 136 9.45 -9.66 2.27
CA VAL A 136 10.02 -10.97 2.59
C VAL A 136 9.14 -12.10 2.04
N PHE A 137 7.83 -12.00 2.19
CA PHE A 137 6.89 -12.99 1.68
C PHE A 137 6.98 -13.15 0.16
N PHE A 138 6.96 -12.05 -0.60
CA PHE A 138 7.07 -12.13 -2.07
C PHE A 138 8.46 -12.61 -2.51
N ALA A 139 9.53 -12.20 -1.83
CA ALA A 139 10.87 -12.71 -2.10
C ALA A 139 10.97 -14.24 -1.86
N PHE A 140 10.39 -14.72 -0.76
CA PHE A 140 10.35 -16.15 -0.45
C PHE A 140 9.51 -16.92 -1.48
N MET A 141 8.32 -16.42 -1.83
CA MET A 141 7.48 -17.02 -2.86
C MET A 141 8.19 -17.10 -4.21
N PHE A 142 8.88 -16.03 -4.61
CA PHE A 142 9.69 -16.03 -5.83
C PHE A 142 10.79 -17.09 -5.80
N ALA A 143 11.57 -17.15 -4.71
CA ALA A 143 12.62 -18.15 -4.54
C ALA A 143 12.07 -19.60 -4.58
N TYR A 144 10.91 -19.82 -3.95
CA TYR A 144 10.21 -21.11 -3.99
C TYR A 144 9.72 -21.46 -5.41
N CYS A 145 9.12 -20.51 -6.11
CA CYS A 145 8.61 -20.71 -7.48
C CYS A 145 9.75 -21.09 -8.43
N ILE A 146 10.88 -20.38 -8.40
CA ILE A 146 12.05 -20.75 -9.22
C ILE A 146 12.53 -22.17 -8.91
N ARG A 147 12.61 -22.52 -7.63
CA ARG A 147 13.14 -23.84 -7.23
C ARG A 147 12.23 -24.99 -7.64
N LYS A 148 10.91 -24.81 -7.62
CA LYS A 148 9.93 -25.89 -7.85
C LYS A 148 9.38 -25.90 -9.27
N LEU A 149 9.16 -24.74 -9.88
CA LEU A 149 8.53 -24.55 -11.18
C LEU A 149 9.57 -24.20 -12.24
N ASN A 150 10.66 -24.97 -12.30
CA ASN A 150 11.77 -24.70 -13.20
C ASN A 150 11.38 -24.97 -14.68
N PHE A 151 10.61 -24.07 -15.27
CA PHE A 151 10.14 -24.13 -16.67
C PHE A 151 11.28 -23.93 -17.69
N GLN A 152 12.47 -23.54 -17.25
CA GLN A 152 13.65 -23.36 -18.11
C GLN A 152 14.35 -24.68 -18.49
N GLN A 153 14.01 -25.81 -17.85
CA GLN A 153 14.58 -27.14 -18.16
C GLN A 153 13.69 -28.01 -19.07
N ARG A 154 12.68 -27.44 -19.73
CA ARG A 154 11.77 -28.18 -20.62
C ARG A 154 11.88 -27.72 -22.07
#